data_AF-A0A7K0KJF8-F1
#
_entry.id   AF-A0A7K0KJF8-F1
#
_cell.length_a   1.000
_cell.length_b   1.000
_cell.length_c   1.000
_cell.angle_alpha   90.00
_cell.angle_beta   90.00
_cell.angle_gamma   90.00
#
_symmetry.space_group_name_H-M   'P 1'
#
loop_
_entity.id
_entity.type
_entity.pdbx_description
1 polymer ?
#
loop_
_entity_poly.entity_id
_entity_poly.type
_entity_poly.pdbx_seq_one_letter_code
_entity_poly.pdbx_strand_id
1 'polypeptide(L)'
;MTKTRKGRKELHKSALLCVLILYSLRLFVLCVIAERESCPADGKKTISGFYVAANAYLQNAILKSDGLTPGAFTKGDWYRVDVIGLDGETKKDTVSYYLADYRSDNEADHYYVKDWTWLDLSALGDVTGITFRLSSSRNGTYGMTTPGYFLMDDFNGVYDGRSRKLAAISKNDAPTAISAVGVNRAQTHDGVAYNLAGQRVGKDYKGVVIINGKKVVRR
;
A
#
# COMPACT_ATOMS: atom_id res chain seq x y z
N MET A 1 35.97 5.74 -45.36
CA MET A 1 34.72 5.08 -44.96
C MET A 1 34.95 4.44 -43.59
N THR A 2 34.16 4.86 -42.58
CA THR A 2 33.90 4.20 -41.27
C THR A 2 35.07 3.98 -40.30
N LYS A 3 34.96 4.19 -38.98
CA LYS A 3 33.79 4.37 -38.09
C LYS A 3 34.24 5.05 -36.78
N THR A 4 33.40 5.98 -36.31
CA THR A 4 33.55 6.82 -35.12
C THR A 4 33.43 6.02 -33.81
N ARG A 5 34.20 6.45 -32.79
CA ARG A 5 34.25 5.95 -31.40
C ARG A 5 32.86 5.76 -30.77
N LYS A 6 32.63 4.63 -30.08
CA LYS A 6 31.51 4.44 -29.15
C LYS A 6 32.04 4.28 -27.73
N GLY A 7 31.68 5.24 -26.87
CA GLY A 7 32.14 5.36 -25.49
C GLY A 7 31.80 4.14 -24.63
N ARG A 8 32.83 3.68 -23.90
CA ARG A 8 32.75 2.80 -22.74
C ARG A 8 32.07 3.60 -21.63
N LYS A 9 30.84 3.23 -21.25
CA LYS A 9 30.16 3.88 -20.12
C LYS A 9 30.89 3.49 -18.83
N GLU A 10 31.37 4.51 -18.14
CA GLU A 10 32.05 4.49 -16.85
C GLU A 10 31.21 3.77 -15.79
N LEU A 11 31.83 2.78 -15.15
CA LEU A 11 31.30 2.07 -13.99
C LEU A 11 31.58 2.93 -12.76
N HIS A 12 30.68 3.84 -12.42
CA HIS A 12 30.78 4.62 -11.19
C HIS A 12 30.50 3.72 -9.98
N LYS A 13 31.59 3.34 -9.30
CA LYS A 13 31.63 2.74 -7.97
C LYS A 13 30.89 3.64 -6.97
N SER A 14 29.93 3.09 -6.23
CA SER A 14 29.48 3.62 -4.93
C SER A 14 28.80 2.53 -4.11
N ALA A 15 29.30 2.33 -2.89
CA ALA A 15 28.78 1.55 -1.77
C ALA A 15 28.68 0.01 -1.92
N LEU A 16 29.75 -0.65 -1.48
CA LEU A 16 29.76 -2.01 -0.97
C LEU A 16 29.04 -2.04 0.40
N LEU A 17 27.96 -2.81 0.58
CA LEU A 17 27.68 -3.45 1.88
C LEU A 17 26.73 -4.67 1.75
N CYS A 18 27.35 -5.85 1.81
CA CYS A 18 26.87 -7.17 2.26
C CYS A 18 25.48 -7.66 1.81
N VAL A 19 25.44 -8.41 0.70
CA VAL A 19 24.38 -9.40 0.42
C VAL A 19 25.00 -10.79 0.60
N LEU A 20 24.79 -11.40 1.77
CA LEU A 20 25.07 -12.82 1.98
C LEU A 20 24.00 -13.61 1.23
N ILE A 21 24.35 -14.07 0.03
CA ILE A 21 23.59 -15.05 -0.73
C ILE A 21 23.79 -16.40 -0.04
N LEU A 22 22.81 -16.82 0.76
CA LEU A 22 22.66 -18.22 1.16
C LEU A 22 21.39 -18.76 0.51
N TYR A 23 21.63 -19.68 -0.42
CA TYR A 23 20.63 -20.50 -1.09
C TYR A 23 19.80 -21.30 -0.08
N SER A 24 18.50 -21.39 -0.36
CA SER A 24 17.54 -22.37 0.16
C SER A 24 16.77 -22.01 1.45
N LEU A 25 15.44 -22.17 1.31
CA LEU A 25 14.33 -22.04 2.25
C LEU A 25 13.83 -20.62 2.60
N ARG A 26 12.62 -20.36 2.08
CA ARG A 26 11.54 -19.48 2.57
C ARG A 26 11.86 -18.45 3.67
N LEU A 27 11.52 -17.22 3.32
CA LEU A 27 11.04 -16.14 4.18
C LEU A 27 12.11 -15.43 5.03
N PHE A 28 12.63 -14.32 4.52
CA PHE A 28 13.02 -13.12 5.29
C PHE A 28 13.31 -11.97 4.28
N VAL A 29 12.29 -11.15 3.98
CA VAL A 29 12.52 -9.86 3.33
C VAL A 29 12.86 -8.86 4.43
N LEU A 30 14.14 -8.48 4.49
CA LEU A 30 14.61 -7.39 5.33
C LEU A 30 15.15 -6.27 4.43
N CYS A 31 14.63 -5.06 4.68
CA CYS A 31 15.26 -3.77 4.39
C CYS A 31 15.29 -3.31 2.92
N VAL A 32 14.45 -2.31 2.58
CA VAL A 32 14.70 -1.40 1.45
C VAL A 32 15.45 -0.18 1.99
N ILE A 33 16.74 -0.07 1.67
CA ILE A 33 17.35 1.22 1.32
C ILE A 33 16.87 1.47 -0.11
N ALA A 34 16.37 2.67 -0.42
CA ALA A 34 15.71 3.00 -1.69
C ALA A 34 16.51 2.52 -2.93
N GLU A 35 16.23 1.30 -3.37
CA GLU A 35 16.82 0.70 -4.56
C GLU A 35 15.80 0.75 -5.68
N ARG A 36 16.30 1.21 -6.83
CA ARG A 36 15.54 1.44 -8.05
C ARG A 36 15.11 0.08 -8.62
N GLU A 37 13.88 -0.32 -8.37
CA GLU A 37 13.22 -1.36 -9.15
C GLU A 37 12.85 -0.78 -10.53
N SER A 38 13.84 -0.73 -11.44
CA SER A 38 13.58 -0.39 -12.84
C SER A 38 13.16 -1.64 -13.59
N CYS A 39 12.00 -1.58 -14.26
CA CYS A 39 11.61 -2.64 -15.19
C CYS A 39 12.70 -2.74 -16.28
N PRO A 40 13.27 -3.93 -16.55
CA PRO A 40 14.27 -4.07 -17.60
C PRO A 40 13.59 -3.81 -18.95
N ALA A 41 14.15 -2.87 -19.72
CA ALA A 41 14.05 -2.62 -21.17
C ALA A 41 12.68 -2.66 -21.91
N ASP A 42 11.56 -2.99 -21.28
CA ASP A 42 10.33 -3.39 -21.97
C ASP A 42 9.15 -2.48 -21.60
N GLY A 43 9.10 -1.30 -22.22
CA GLY A 43 7.89 -0.46 -22.28
C GLY A 43 7.37 0.07 -20.94
N LYS A 44 6.40 0.99 -21.00
CA LYS A 44 5.67 1.41 -19.81
C LYS A 44 4.70 0.30 -19.41
N LYS A 45 4.57 0.01 -18.11
CA LYS A 45 3.66 -1.00 -17.58
C LYS A 45 2.81 -0.42 -16.45
N THR A 46 1.59 -0.92 -16.31
CA THR A 46 0.79 -0.69 -15.11
C THR A 46 1.27 -1.60 -13.99
N ILE A 47 1.29 -1.05 -12.78
CA ILE A 47 1.62 -1.79 -11.55
C ILE A 47 0.36 -1.85 -10.69
N SER A 48 -0.04 -3.05 -10.27
CA SER A 48 -1.24 -3.26 -9.45
C SER A 48 -1.08 -2.70 -8.03
N GLY A 49 0.01 -3.08 -7.34
CA GLY A 49 0.23 -2.75 -5.95
C GLY A 49 1.17 -3.73 -5.26
N PHE A 50 1.23 -3.64 -3.94
CA PHE A 50 1.99 -4.55 -3.07
C PHE A 50 1.46 -4.46 -1.63
N TYR A 51 1.78 -5.44 -0.78
CA TYR A 51 1.47 -5.36 0.66
C TYR A 51 2.56 -4.61 1.42
N VAL A 52 2.16 -3.73 2.32
CA VAL A 52 3.05 -2.93 3.15
C VAL A 52 2.79 -3.18 4.65
N ALA A 53 3.84 -3.18 5.46
CA ALA A 53 3.76 -3.23 6.92
C ALA A 53 4.92 -2.48 7.59
N ALA A 54 4.74 -2.06 8.85
CA ALA A 54 5.82 -1.52 9.66
C ALA A 54 6.75 -2.64 10.15
N ASN A 55 8.07 -2.47 10.00
CA ASN A 55 9.03 -3.43 10.56
C ASN A 55 9.12 -3.30 12.09
N ALA A 56 9.71 -4.30 12.76
CA ALA A 56 9.83 -4.30 14.22
C ALA A 56 10.59 -3.08 14.77
N TYR A 57 11.58 -2.58 14.03
CA TYR A 57 12.37 -1.43 14.47
C TYR A 57 11.54 -0.13 14.46
N LEU A 58 10.82 0.13 13.36
CA LEU A 58 9.87 1.25 13.25
C LEU A 58 8.77 1.15 14.31
N GLN A 59 8.23 -0.04 14.55
CA GLN A 59 7.23 -0.25 15.60
C GLN A 59 7.78 0.13 16.98
N ASN A 60 9.02 -0.28 17.30
CA ASN A 60 9.64 0.08 18.58
C ASN A 60 9.89 1.59 18.68
N ALA A 61 10.37 2.24 17.62
CA ALA A 61 10.57 3.68 17.57
C ALA A 61 9.25 4.45 17.82
N ILE A 62 8.16 4.03 17.17
CA ILE A 62 6.82 4.62 17.33
C ILE A 62 6.29 4.44 18.75
N LEU A 63 6.39 3.23 19.32
CA LEU A 63 5.72 2.89 20.58
C LEU A 63 6.52 3.25 21.84
N LYS A 64 7.86 3.20 21.76
CA LYS A 64 8.73 3.24 22.95
C LYS A 64 9.94 4.15 22.82
N SER A 65 10.22 4.72 21.65
CA SER A 65 11.54 5.24 21.27
C SER A 65 12.59 4.15 21.01
N ASP A 66 13.56 4.50 20.19
CA ASP A 66 14.79 3.75 19.91
C ASP A 66 16.06 4.51 20.33
N GLY A 67 15.91 5.61 21.09
CA GLY A 67 17.00 6.49 21.50
C GLY A 67 17.38 7.56 20.46
N LEU A 68 17.05 7.37 19.18
CA LEU A 68 17.25 8.37 18.11
C LEU A 68 15.97 9.16 17.83
N THR A 69 14.84 8.47 17.80
CA THR A 69 13.48 9.01 17.75
C THR A 69 13.12 9.52 19.14
N PRO A 70 12.92 10.83 19.35
CA PRO A 70 12.79 11.39 20.70
C PRO A 70 11.45 11.02 21.35
N GLY A 71 11.43 9.97 22.16
CA GLY A 71 10.22 9.46 22.80
C GLY A 71 9.29 8.70 21.84
N ALA A 72 8.19 8.18 22.40
CA ALA A 72 7.12 7.57 21.61
C ALA A 72 6.39 8.63 20.77
N PHE A 73 5.71 8.18 19.71
CA PHE A 73 4.84 9.03 18.91
C PHE A 73 3.67 9.53 19.75
N THR A 74 3.36 10.81 19.60
CA THR A 74 2.27 11.49 20.29
C THR A 74 1.42 12.25 19.27
N LYS A 75 0.39 12.95 19.77
CA LYS A 75 -0.50 13.74 18.93
C LYS A 75 0.28 14.68 18.01
N GLY A 76 0.00 14.58 16.71
CA GLY A 76 0.67 15.34 15.65
C GLY A 76 1.74 14.56 14.90
N ASP A 77 2.15 13.39 15.39
CA ASP A 77 3.18 12.58 14.74
C ASP A 77 2.66 11.74 13.59
N TRP A 78 3.56 11.47 12.65
CA TRP A 78 3.25 10.63 11.51
C TRP A 78 4.51 10.03 10.89
N TYR A 79 4.31 8.94 10.15
CA TYR A 79 5.32 8.29 9.31
C TYR A 79 4.68 7.89 7.97
N ARG A 80 5.32 8.26 6.86
CA ARG A 80 4.75 8.16 5.52
C ARG A 80 5.73 7.55 4.52
N VAL A 81 5.19 6.67 3.68
CA VAL A 81 5.83 6.12 2.48
C VAL A 81 5.26 6.85 1.26
N ASP A 82 6.13 7.45 0.46
CA ASP A 82 5.81 7.98 -0.87
C ASP A 82 6.30 6.99 -1.93
N VAL A 83 5.38 6.38 -2.66
CA VAL A 83 5.67 5.55 -3.85
C VAL A 83 5.62 6.43 -5.08
N ILE A 84 6.76 6.67 -5.69
CA ILE A 84 6.94 7.62 -6.78
C ILE A 84 7.04 6.83 -8.10
N GLY A 85 6.06 7.03 -8.99
CA GLY A 85 6.09 6.48 -10.35
C GLY A 85 7.03 7.28 -11.25
N LEU A 86 7.80 6.59 -12.08
CA LEU A 86 8.77 7.16 -13.00
C LEU A 86 8.36 6.96 -14.46
N ASP A 87 8.70 7.92 -15.31
CA ASP A 87 8.69 7.82 -16.76
C ASP A 87 10.10 8.12 -17.29
N GLY A 88 10.87 7.06 -17.51
CA GLY A 88 12.31 7.13 -17.69
C GLY A 88 13.01 7.56 -16.39
N GLU A 89 13.62 8.75 -16.42
CA GLU A 89 14.30 9.35 -15.25
C GLU A 89 13.45 10.40 -14.54
N THR A 90 12.29 10.75 -15.11
CA THR A 90 11.44 11.82 -14.59
C THR A 90 10.37 11.27 -13.66
N LYS A 91 10.15 11.93 -12.52
CA LYS A 91 8.98 11.67 -11.67
C LYS A 91 7.70 11.99 -12.44
N LYS A 92 6.82 11.00 -12.55
CA LYS A 92 5.49 11.12 -13.16
C LYS A 92 4.43 11.45 -12.11
N ASP A 93 4.27 10.58 -11.12
CA ASP A 93 3.25 10.75 -10.08
C ASP A 93 3.69 10.13 -8.74
N THR A 94 2.91 10.29 -7.68
CA THR A 94 3.22 9.76 -6.35
C THR A 94 1.95 9.31 -5.63
N VAL A 95 1.97 8.06 -5.16
CA VAL A 95 1.00 7.53 -4.20
C VAL A 95 1.64 7.58 -2.81
N SER A 96 1.02 8.33 -1.91
CA SER A 96 1.51 8.49 -0.53
C SER A 96 0.63 7.74 0.45
N TYR A 97 1.24 7.06 1.42
CA TYR A 97 0.53 6.34 2.46
C TYR A 97 1.18 6.51 3.83
N TYR A 98 0.36 6.74 4.86
CA TYR A 98 0.80 6.88 6.24
C TYR A 98 0.84 5.51 6.92
N LEU A 99 2.04 5.01 7.20
CA LEU A 99 2.24 3.82 8.04
C LEU A 99 1.99 4.08 9.51
N ALA A 100 2.06 5.35 9.93
CA ALA A 100 1.59 5.80 11.23
C ALA A 100 1.00 7.20 11.09
N ASP A 101 -0.14 7.43 11.75
CA ASP A 101 -0.81 8.73 11.78
C ASP A 101 -1.45 8.96 13.15
N TYR A 102 -0.89 9.91 13.90
CA TYR A 102 -1.33 10.33 15.23
C TYR A 102 -1.83 11.79 15.18
N ARG A 103 -2.13 12.31 13.98
CA ARG A 103 -2.55 13.72 13.83
C ARG A 103 -4.01 13.97 14.21
N SER A 104 -4.84 12.93 14.32
CA SER A 104 -6.25 13.07 14.73
C SER A 104 -6.35 13.71 16.12
N ASP A 105 -7.38 14.52 16.33
CA ASP A 105 -7.70 15.05 17.66
C ASP A 105 -8.22 13.96 18.60
N ASN A 106 -8.86 12.93 18.04
CA ASN A 106 -9.35 11.78 18.76
C ASN A 106 -8.27 10.70 18.83
N GLU A 107 -7.79 10.39 20.04
CA GLU A 107 -6.74 9.39 20.28
C GLU A 107 -7.13 7.98 19.82
N ALA A 108 -8.43 7.66 19.80
CA ALA A 108 -8.90 6.37 19.31
C ALA A 108 -8.68 6.16 17.81
N ASP A 109 -8.47 7.25 17.06
CA ASP A 109 -8.17 7.22 15.62
C ASP A 109 -6.65 7.22 15.35
N HIS A 110 -5.80 7.29 16.38
CA HIS A 110 -4.35 7.16 16.21
C HIS A 110 -4.01 5.72 15.84
N TYR A 111 -3.20 5.55 14.80
CA TYR A 111 -2.85 4.21 14.35
C TYR A 111 -1.44 4.13 13.78
N TYR A 112 -0.93 2.89 13.77
CA TYR A 112 0.17 2.47 12.92
C TYR A 112 -0.17 1.12 12.29
N VAL A 113 0.45 0.83 11.15
CA VAL A 113 0.16 -0.35 10.32
C VAL A 113 0.97 -1.54 10.83
N LYS A 114 0.31 -2.37 11.63
CA LYS A 114 0.87 -3.60 12.20
C LYS A 114 0.71 -4.83 11.29
N ASP A 115 -0.35 -4.85 10.48
CA ASP A 115 -0.71 -5.98 9.62
C ASP A 115 -0.40 -5.66 8.15
N TRP A 116 -0.11 -6.70 7.37
CA TRP A 116 0.06 -6.59 5.92
C TRP A 116 -1.15 -5.91 5.29
N THR A 117 -0.92 -4.78 4.65
CA THR A 117 -1.99 -3.97 4.08
C THR A 117 -1.70 -3.69 2.61
N TRP A 118 -2.66 -3.97 1.72
CA TRP A 118 -2.48 -3.75 0.29
C TRP A 118 -2.47 -2.26 -0.05
N LEU A 119 -1.39 -1.80 -0.67
CA LEU A 119 -1.25 -0.48 -1.25
C LEU A 119 -1.51 -0.54 -2.75
N ASP A 120 -2.62 0.05 -3.20
CA ASP A 120 -3.01 0.10 -4.61
C ASP A 120 -2.21 1.18 -5.35
N LEU A 121 -1.48 0.78 -6.39
CA LEU A 121 -0.65 1.66 -7.22
C LEU A 121 -1.24 1.95 -8.60
N SER A 122 -2.44 1.44 -8.90
CA SER A 122 -3.10 1.62 -10.20
C SER A 122 -3.26 3.09 -10.59
N ALA A 123 -3.34 4.00 -9.61
CA ALA A 123 -3.37 5.45 -9.80
C ALA A 123 -2.12 6.02 -10.53
N LEU A 124 -0.96 5.34 -10.46
CA LEU A 124 0.25 5.76 -11.18
C LEU A 124 0.14 5.55 -12.70
N GLY A 125 -0.79 4.71 -13.15
CA GLY A 125 -0.94 4.29 -14.55
C GLY A 125 0.33 3.65 -15.10
N ASP A 126 0.62 3.91 -16.37
CA ASP A 126 1.81 3.35 -17.03
C ASP A 126 3.11 4.02 -16.56
N VAL A 127 3.99 3.25 -15.95
CA VAL A 127 5.31 3.70 -15.46
C VAL A 127 6.43 2.80 -15.99
N THR A 128 7.65 3.33 -16.05
CA THR A 128 8.85 2.55 -16.39
C THR A 128 9.54 1.96 -15.16
N GLY A 129 9.16 2.44 -13.98
CA GLY A 129 9.67 1.98 -12.69
C GLY A 129 9.06 2.79 -11.55
N ILE A 130 9.39 2.39 -10.32
CA ILE A 130 9.00 3.13 -9.12
C ILE A 130 10.21 3.35 -8.22
N THR A 131 10.11 4.35 -7.35
CA THR A 131 11.05 4.56 -6.27
C THR A 131 10.31 4.96 -5.01
N PHE A 132 10.93 4.76 -3.86
CA PHE A 132 10.32 5.00 -2.56
C PHE A 132 11.02 6.16 -1.86
N ARG A 133 10.22 6.98 -1.17
CA ARG A 133 10.74 7.99 -0.25
C ARG A 133 10.01 7.90 1.08
N LEU A 134 10.77 7.79 2.15
CA LEU A 134 10.25 7.74 3.51
C LEU A 134 10.36 9.12 4.16
N SER A 135 9.35 9.48 4.95
CA SER A 135 9.31 10.75 5.69
C SER A 135 8.54 10.60 6.99
N SER A 136 8.89 11.42 7.99
CA SER A 136 8.26 11.42 9.31
C SER A 136 8.18 12.83 9.87
N SER A 137 7.29 13.04 10.85
CA SER A 137 7.27 14.25 11.68
C SER A 137 8.54 14.42 12.51
N ARG A 138 9.21 13.31 12.86
CA ARG A 138 10.41 13.33 13.73
C ARG A 138 11.68 13.50 12.90
N ASN A 139 12.26 14.69 13.02
CA ASN A 139 13.47 15.09 12.30
C ASN A 139 14.45 15.73 13.28
N GLY A 140 15.74 15.52 13.04
CA GLY A 140 16.85 16.20 13.71
C GLY A 140 17.68 16.99 12.68
N THR A 141 18.84 17.48 13.11
CA THR A 141 19.74 18.31 12.28
C THR A 141 20.17 17.62 10.98
N TYR A 142 20.26 16.30 10.97
CA TYR A 142 20.76 15.51 9.84
C TYR A 142 19.64 14.81 9.05
N GLY A 143 18.37 15.15 9.29
CA GLY A 143 17.22 14.56 8.63
C GLY A 143 16.34 13.72 9.56
N MET A 144 15.60 12.78 8.98
CA MET A 144 14.64 11.95 9.70
C MET A 144 15.34 11.12 10.78
N THR A 145 14.87 11.20 12.02
CA THR A 145 15.42 10.42 13.14
C THR A 145 14.73 9.08 13.30
N THR A 146 13.47 8.97 12.86
CA THR A 146 12.76 7.70 12.79
C THR A 146 13.43 6.75 11.79
N PRO A 147 13.55 5.44 12.07
CA PRO A 147 14.17 4.49 11.15
C PRO A 147 13.55 4.53 9.75
N GLY A 148 14.38 4.69 8.73
CA GLY A 148 13.99 4.73 7.32
C GLY A 148 13.77 3.35 6.71
N TYR A 149 12.95 2.50 7.34
CA TYR A 149 12.70 1.13 6.90
C TYR A 149 11.22 0.75 6.98
N PHE A 150 10.76 -0.05 6.02
CA PHE A 150 9.44 -0.64 6.00
C PHE A 150 9.50 -2.06 5.39
N LEU A 151 8.42 -2.81 5.52
CA LEU A 151 8.27 -4.13 4.90
C LEU A 151 7.37 -4.00 3.66
N MET A 152 7.77 -4.67 2.58
CA MET A 152 6.93 -4.84 1.39
C MET A 152 6.95 -6.31 0.96
N ASP A 153 5.84 -6.78 0.38
CA ASP A 153 5.72 -8.12 -0.18
C ASP A 153 4.70 -8.15 -1.34
N ASP A 154 4.75 -9.20 -2.16
CA ASP A 154 3.87 -9.46 -3.32
C ASP A 154 3.81 -8.28 -4.31
N PHE A 155 4.99 -7.83 -4.75
CA PHE A 155 5.10 -6.70 -5.66
C PHE A 155 4.48 -7.00 -7.03
N ASN A 156 3.60 -6.10 -7.48
CA ASN A 156 2.76 -6.27 -8.67
C ASN A 156 1.89 -7.56 -8.62
N GLY A 157 1.55 -8.00 -7.41
CA GLY A 157 0.70 -9.15 -7.15
C GLY A 157 -0.78 -8.89 -7.38
N VAL A 158 -1.62 -9.79 -6.88
CA VAL A 158 -3.08 -9.68 -6.95
C VAL A 158 -3.63 -9.46 -5.55
N TYR A 159 -4.36 -8.37 -5.36
CA TYR A 159 -5.03 -8.11 -4.10
C TYR A 159 -6.01 -9.24 -3.76
N ASP A 160 -5.82 -9.87 -2.60
CA ASP A 160 -6.52 -11.09 -2.19
C ASP A 160 -7.89 -10.84 -1.55
N GLY A 161 -8.25 -9.56 -1.32
CA GLY A 161 -9.49 -9.15 -0.68
C GLY A 161 -9.55 -9.40 0.83
N ARG A 162 -8.47 -9.88 1.46
CA ARG A 162 -8.44 -10.27 2.88
C ARG A 162 -7.82 -9.20 3.77
N SER A 163 -6.81 -8.48 3.27
CA SER A 163 -6.27 -7.32 4.01
C SER A 163 -7.15 -6.08 3.81
N ARG A 164 -6.97 -5.04 4.63
CA ARG A 164 -7.50 -3.71 4.31
C ARG A 164 -6.92 -3.26 2.95
N LYS A 165 -7.77 -2.82 2.02
CA LYS A 165 -7.32 -2.19 0.76
C LYS A 165 -7.11 -0.71 1.02
N LEU A 166 -5.92 -0.19 0.76
CA LEU A 166 -5.63 1.23 0.81
C LEU A 166 -5.61 1.73 -0.63
N ALA A 167 -6.72 2.34 -1.05
CA ALA A 167 -6.76 3.10 -2.29
C ALA A 167 -6.11 4.46 -2.05
N ALA A 168 -5.42 5.00 -3.06
CA ALA A 168 -5.07 6.42 -3.09
C ALA A 168 -6.37 7.23 -2.95
N ILE A 169 -6.54 7.95 -1.85
CA ILE A 169 -7.71 8.80 -1.63
C ILE A 169 -7.66 9.90 -2.69
N SER A 170 -8.71 9.98 -3.51
CA SER A 170 -8.92 11.08 -4.45
C SER A 170 -8.89 12.40 -3.69
N LYS A 171 -8.20 13.43 -4.23
CA LYS A 171 -7.92 14.71 -3.54
C LYS A 171 -9.15 15.54 -3.09
N ASN A 172 -10.37 15.01 -3.16
CA ASN A 172 -11.61 15.74 -2.84
C ASN A 172 -12.51 15.07 -1.79
N ASP A 173 -12.13 13.95 -1.17
CA ASP A 173 -12.95 13.35 -0.12
C ASP A 173 -12.60 13.94 1.25
N ALA A 174 -13.00 15.19 1.46
CA ALA A 174 -13.29 15.62 2.82
C ALA A 174 -14.36 14.67 3.37
N PRO A 175 -14.21 14.09 4.57
CA PRO A 175 -15.22 13.22 5.15
C PRO A 175 -16.41 14.08 5.56
N THR A 176 -17.23 14.45 4.58
CA THR A 176 -18.61 14.82 4.84
C THR A 176 -19.31 13.52 5.19
N ALA A 177 -19.98 13.49 6.34
CA ALA A 177 -20.80 12.38 6.77
C ALA A 177 -21.61 11.82 5.59
N ILE A 178 -21.83 10.49 5.55
CA ILE A 178 -22.57 9.76 4.51
C ILE A 178 -23.74 10.62 3.98
N SER A 179 -23.54 11.27 2.84
CA SER A 179 -24.52 12.19 2.27
C SER A 179 -25.35 11.51 1.16
N ALA A 180 -24.94 10.33 0.71
CA ALA A 180 -25.70 9.52 -0.22
C ALA A 180 -25.40 8.02 -0.02
N VAL A 181 -26.41 7.27 0.43
CA VAL A 181 -26.42 5.82 0.22
C VAL A 181 -26.80 5.60 -1.25
N GLY A 182 -25.79 5.39 -2.10
CA GLY A 182 -26.01 4.88 -3.44
C GLY A 182 -26.58 3.47 -3.32
N VAL A 183 -27.90 3.34 -3.41
CA VAL A 183 -28.53 2.02 -3.56
C VAL A 183 -28.09 1.54 -4.94
N ASN A 184 -27.12 0.62 -5.00
CA ASN A 184 -26.86 -0.14 -6.21
C ASN A 184 -28.15 -0.89 -6.53
N ARG A 185 -28.99 -0.28 -7.38
CA ARG A 185 -30.24 -0.88 -7.83
C ARG A 185 -29.87 -2.12 -8.64
N ALA A 186 -30.26 -3.26 -8.10
CA ALA A 186 -30.35 -4.57 -8.72
C ALA A 186 -29.04 -5.12 -9.32
N GLN A 187 -28.23 -5.81 -8.50
CA GLN A 187 -27.75 -7.10 -9.00
C GLN A 187 -28.96 -8.03 -9.01
N THR A 188 -29.38 -8.46 -10.20
CA THR A 188 -30.34 -9.55 -10.34
C THR A 188 -29.72 -10.79 -9.70
N HIS A 189 -30.13 -11.11 -8.48
CA HIS A 189 -29.72 -12.33 -7.80
C HIS A 189 -30.46 -13.50 -8.45
N ASP A 190 -29.94 -13.99 -9.57
CA ASP A 190 -30.45 -15.18 -10.23
C ASP A 190 -29.92 -16.41 -9.47
N GLY A 191 -30.83 -17.18 -8.90
CA GLY A 191 -30.53 -18.28 -8.00
C GLY A 191 -31.75 -18.76 -7.23
N VAL A 192 -31.68 -19.99 -6.75
CA VAL A 192 -32.72 -20.57 -5.89
C VAL A 192 -32.75 -19.79 -4.57
N ALA A 193 -33.93 -19.34 -4.16
CA ALA A 193 -34.14 -18.60 -2.93
C ALA A 193 -34.65 -19.52 -1.82
N TYR A 194 -34.21 -19.29 -0.59
CA TYR A 194 -34.68 -19.99 0.61
C TYR A 194 -35.18 -18.98 1.65
N ASN A 195 -36.24 -19.31 2.38
CA ASN A 195 -36.64 -18.54 3.56
C ASN A 195 -35.72 -18.84 4.76
N LEU A 196 -35.93 -18.15 5.87
CA LEU A 196 -35.15 -18.36 7.10
C LEU A 196 -35.37 -19.73 7.76
N ALA A 197 -36.43 -20.44 7.37
CA ALA A 197 -36.70 -21.82 7.80
C ALA A 197 -36.06 -22.87 6.87
N GLY A 198 -35.29 -22.45 5.86
CA GLY A 198 -34.61 -23.35 4.92
C GLY A 198 -35.52 -23.91 3.81
N GLN A 199 -36.76 -23.46 3.70
CA GLN A 199 -37.66 -23.88 2.63
C GLN A 199 -37.36 -23.10 1.34
N ARG A 200 -37.38 -23.78 0.20
CA ARG A 200 -37.25 -23.15 -1.12
C ARG A 200 -38.47 -22.27 -1.40
N VAL A 201 -38.25 -21.04 -1.86
CA VAL A 201 -39.30 -20.05 -2.14
C VAL A 201 -39.26 -19.52 -3.57
N GLY A 202 -40.44 -19.22 -4.11
CA GLY A 202 -40.63 -18.65 -5.44
C GLY A 202 -40.22 -17.17 -5.56
N LYS A 203 -40.32 -16.62 -6.77
CA LYS A 203 -39.99 -15.21 -7.05
C LYS A 203 -40.91 -14.23 -6.31
N ASP A 204 -42.16 -14.62 -6.08
CA ASP A 204 -43.20 -13.77 -5.46
C ASP A 204 -43.16 -13.74 -3.93
N TYR A 205 -42.22 -14.47 -3.31
CA TYR A 205 -42.05 -14.48 -1.86
C TYR A 205 -41.52 -13.13 -1.37
N LYS A 206 -42.31 -12.47 -0.53
CA LYS A 206 -41.95 -11.21 0.14
C LYS A 206 -41.28 -11.48 1.48
N GLY A 207 -40.21 -10.75 1.75
CA GLY A 207 -39.44 -10.86 2.99
C GLY A 207 -37.97 -11.19 2.77
N VAL A 208 -37.30 -11.56 3.86
CA VAL A 208 -35.87 -11.92 3.84
C VAL A 208 -35.71 -13.31 3.25
N VAL A 209 -34.90 -13.42 2.20
CA VAL A 209 -34.53 -14.67 1.55
C VAL A 209 -33.03 -14.82 1.49
N ILE A 210 -32.56 -16.06 1.38
CA ILE A 210 -31.16 -16.41 1.18
C ILE A 210 -31.00 -16.87 -0.27
N ILE A 211 -30.10 -16.23 -1.01
CA ILE A 211 -29.76 -16.58 -2.40
C ILE A 211 -28.23 -16.68 -2.47
N ASN A 212 -27.69 -17.83 -2.92
CA ASN A 212 -26.24 -18.08 -3.01
C ASN A 212 -25.48 -17.74 -1.71
N GLY A 213 -26.05 -18.08 -0.55
CA GLY A 213 -25.46 -17.81 0.77
C GLY A 213 -25.58 -16.37 1.27
N LYS A 214 -26.20 -15.46 0.51
CA LYS A 214 -26.40 -14.05 0.90
C LYS A 214 -27.85 -13.78 1.27
N LYS A 215 -28.06 -13.02 2.35
CA LYS A 215 -29.38 -12.52 2.76
C LYS A 215 -29.78 -11.35 1.87
N VAL A 216 -30.98 -11.41 1.29
CA VAL A 216 -31.56 -10.42 0.39
C VAL A 216 -32.99 -10.14 0.84
N VAL A 217 -33.41 -8.88 0.81
CA VAL A 217 -34.80 -8.50 1.10
C VAL A 217 -35.57 -8.37 -0.21
N ARG A 218 -36.58 -9.23 -0.41
CA ARG A 218 -37.55 -9.09 -1.52
C ARG A 218 -38.75 -8.30 -1.02
N ARG A 219 -39.03 -7.18 -1.70
CA ARG A 219 -40.19 -6.31 -1.43
C ARG A 219 -41.34 -6.66 -2.34
#